data_AF-A0A9P1DSV0-F1
#
_entry.id   AF-A0A9P1DSV0-F1
#
_cell.length_a   1.000
_cell.length_b   1.000
_cell.length_c   1.000
_cell.angle_alpha   90.00
_cell.angle_beta   90.00
_cell.angle_gamma   90.00
#
_symmetry.space_group_name_H-M   'P 1'
#
loop_
_entity.id
_entity.type
_entity.pdbx_description
1 polymer ?
#
loop_
_entity_poly.entity_id
_entity_poly.type
_entity_poly.pdbx_seq_one_letter_code
_entity_poly.pdbx_strand_id
1 'polypeptide(L)'
;MARVYRHESPLLCALVQRPIRLLLALSLGVALASLLGCIRLIWRQSIKRWLVIALLLTLLLSVACAHGGSSMSSVLGFAWDSGHATIGPLTSPILLSLGIGMATPRRRPSDQEEAQLDDLAGFGLIGFSSLLPVMAVEILALCVADADAVWI
;
A
#
# COMPACT_ATOMS: atom_id res chain seq x y z
N MET A 1 -5.86 9.39 22.11
CA MET A 1 -5.89 8.01 22.62
C MET A 1 -7.32 7.48 22.53
N ALA A 2 -7.67 6.80 21.44
CA ALA A 2 -8.97 6.17 21.28
C ALA A 2 -8.99 4.83 22.04
N ARG A 3 -9.82 4.71 23.08
CA ARG A 3 -10.08 3.40 23.71
C ARG A 3 -11.00 2.61 22.79
N VAL A 4 -10.43 1.76 21.95
CA VAL A 4 -11.19 0.77 21.18
C VAL A 4 -11.77 -0.23 22.19
N TYR A 5 -13.10 -0.27 22.30
CA TYR A 5 -13.80 -1.17 23.22
C TYR A 5 -13.62 -2.62 22.77
N ARG A 6 -13.19 -3.48 23.70
CA ARG A 6 -12.83 -4.88 23.46
C ARG A 6 -13.99 -5.75 22.94
N HIS A 7 -15.23 -5.25 23.01
CA HIS A 7 -16.45 -6.01 22.76
C HIS A 7 -16.95 -5.95 21.31
N GLU A 8 -16.52 -4.96 20.51
CA GLU A 8 -17.00 -4.78 19.13
C GLU A 8 -15.99 -5.25 18.06
N SER A 9 -14.70 -5.27 18.38
CA SER A 9 -13.63 -5.65 17.43
C SER A 9 -12.43 -6.30 18.15
N PRO A 10 -12.54 -7.57 18.56
CA PRO A 10 -11.50 -8.25 19.36
C PRO A 10 -10.15 -8.37 18.62
N LEU A 11 -10.17 -8.61 17.31
CA LEU A 11 -8.97 -8.73 16.48
C LEU A 11 -8.21 -7.40 16.34
N LEU A 12 -8.91 -6.28 16.19
CA LEU A 12 -8.28 -4.96 16.09
C LEU A 12 -7.64 -4.57 17.43
N CYS A 13 -8.29 -4.92 18.55
CA CYS A 13 -7.74 -4.70 19.89
C CYS A 13 -6.45 -5.53 20.11
N ALA A 14 -6.42 -6.78 19.65
CA ALA A 14 -5.25 -7.64 19.73
C ALA A 14 -4.08 -7.16 18.85
N LEU A 15 -4.38 -6.69 17.63
CA LEU A 15 -3.38 -6.12 16.71
C LEU A 15 -2.78 -4.80 17.25
N VAL A 16 -3.61 -3.88 17.75
CA VAL A 16 -3.14 -2.59 18.31
C VAL A 16 -2.34 -2.78 19.61
N GLN A 17 -2.66 -3.80 20.42
CA GLN A 17 -1.87 -4.13 21.62
C GLN A 17 -0.47 -4.70 21.30
N ARG A 18 -0.25 -5.19 20.07
CA ARG A 18 1.05 -5.71 19.58
C ARG A 18 1.58 -4.82 18.46
N PRO A 19 1.88 -3.53 18.73
CA PRO A 19 2.19 -2.54 17.70
C PRO A 19 3.40 -2.95 16.85
N ILE A 20 4.37 -3.65 17.44
CA ILE A 20 5.58 -4.09 16.74
C ILE A 20 5.28 -4.95 15.51
N ARG A 21 4.25 -5.80 15.54
CA ARG A 21 3.89 -6.69 14.41
C ARG A 21 3.25 -5.89 13.28
N LEU A 22 2.38 -4.95 13.62
CA LEU A 22 1.77 -4.00 12.68
C LEU A 22 2.83 -3.13 12.01
N LEU A 23 3.72 -2.53 12.79
CA LEU A 23 4.80 -1.68 12.30
C LEU A 23 5.76 -2.44 11.38
N LEU A 24 6.11 -3.69 11.71
CA LEU A 24 6.93 -4.53 10.84
C LEU A 24 6.22 -4.85 9.53
N ALA A 25 4.95 -5.26 9.56
CA ALA A 25 4.18 -5.54 8.35
C ALA A 25 4.02 -4.29 7.46
N LEU A 26 3.67 -3.15 8.08
CA LEU A 26 3.54 -1.86 7.38
C LEU A 26 4.84 -1.41 6.74
N SER A 27 5.94 -1.40 7.50
CA SER A 27 7.24 -0.98 6.99
C SER A 27 7.78 -1.91 5.90
N LEU A 28 7.56 -3.22 6.03
CA LEU A 28 7.93 -4.21 5.01
C LEU A 28 7.10 -4.00 3.74
N GLY A 29 5.79 -3.74 3.87
CA GLY A 29 4.90 -3.38 2.77
C GLY A 29 5.35 -2.10 2.03
N VAL A 30 5.69 -1.05 2.77
CA VAL A 30 6.20 0.22 2.23
C VAL A 30 7.55 0.05 1.55
N ALA A 31 8.46 -0.74 2.13
CA ALA A 31 9.77 -1.01 1.54
C ALA A 31 9.65 -1.76 0.22
N LEU A 32 8.82 -2.81 0.16
CA LEU A 32 8.52 -3.55 -1.06
C LEU A 32 7.84 -2.66 -2.10
N ALA A 33 6.94 -1.77 -1.68
CA ALA A 33 6.27 -0.81 -2.56
C ALA A 33 7.22 0.16 -3.23
N SER A 34 8.11 0.73 -2.44
CA SER A 34 9.10 1.67 -2.92
C SER A 34 10.06 0.98 -3.87
N LEU A 35 10.49 -0.26 -3.55
CA LEU A 35 11.34 -1.05 -4.42
C LEU A 35 10.66 -1.39 -5.75
N LEU A 36 9.42 -1.88 -5.72
CA LEU A 36 8.66 -2.26 -6.91
C LEU A 36 8.34 -1.02 -7.78
N GLY A 37 8.01 0.11 -7.15
CA GLY A 37 7.83 1.40 -7.81
C GLY A 37 9.09 1.89 -8.51
N CYS A 38 10.25 1.77 -7.87
CA CYS A 38 11.56 2.09 -8.45
C CYS A 38 11.93 1.14 -9.59
N ILE A 39 11.73 -0.18 -9.44
CA ILE A 39 11.99 -1.18 -10.49
C ILE A 39 11.13 -0.88 -11.74
N ARG A 40 9.85 -0.53 -11.54
CA ARG A 40 8.95 -0.14 -12.63
C ARG A 40 9.46 1.09 -13.38
N LEU A 41 9.97 2.09 -12.66
CA LEU A 41 10.59 3.28 -13.26
C LEU A 41 11.83 2.91 -14.09
N ILE A 42 12.66 2.00 -13.58
CA ILE A 42 13.87 1.53 -14.27
C ILE A 42 13.52 0.77 -15.57
N TRP A 43 12.45 -0.02 -15.59
CA TRP A 43 12.04 -0.84 -16.74
C TRP A 43 11.07 -0.17 -17.73
N ARG A 44 10.80 1.14 -17.59
CA ARG A 44 9.93 1.92 -18.52
C ARG A 44 8.56 1.29 -18.78
N GLN A 45 8.01 0.61 -17.78
CA GLN A 45 6.70 -0.03 -17.90
C GLN A 45 5.59 1.01 -17.73
N SER A 46 4.53 0.92 -18.54
CA SER A 46 3.43 1.90 -18.48
C SER A 46 2.78 1.96 -17.08
N ILE A 47 2.70 3.17 -16.50
CA ILE A 47 2.12 3.43 -15.17
C ILE A 47 0.70 2.89 -15.07
N LYS A 48 -0.12 3.19 -16.08
CA LYS A 48 -1.55 2.87 -16.10
C LYS A 48 -1.81 1.38 -15.86
N ARG A 49 -1.07 0.49 -16.55
CA ARG A 49 -1.26 -0.96 -16.42
C ARG A 49 -0.92 -1.44 -15.01
N TRP A 50 0.25 -1.07 -14.49
CA TRP A 50 0.69 -1.51 -13.18
C TRP A 50 -0.16 -0.95 -12.04
N LEU A 51 -0.60 0.30 -12.15
CA LEU A 51 -1.45 0.93 -11.13
C LEU A 51 -2.84 0.28 -11.10
N VAL A 52 -3.43 0.01 -12.27
CA VAL A 52 -4.73 -0.68 -12.36
C VAL A 52 -4.61 -2.11 -11.84
N ILE A 53 -3.53 -2.83 -12.15
CA ILE A 53 -3.30 -4.18 -11.63
C ILE A 53 -3.15 -4.17 -10.10
N ALA A 54 -2.34 -3.26 -9.55
CA ALA A 54 -2.17 -3.14 -8.11
C ALA A 54 -3.49 -2.78 -7.42
N LEU A 55 -4.25 -1.83 -7.97
CA LEU A 55 -5.54 -1.42 -7.43
C LEU A 55 -6.56 -2.57 -7.46
N LEU A 56 -6.66 -3.29 -8.58
CA LEU A 56 -7.53 -4.46 -8.70
C LEU A 56 -7.13 -5.56 -7.72
N LEU A 57 -5.84 -5.79 -7.54
CA LEU A 57 -5.33 -6.79 -6.60
C LEU A 57 -5.67 -6.42 -5.15
N THR A 58 -5.46 -5.15 -4.75
CA THR A 58 -5.85 -4.65 -3.42
C THR A 58 -7.36 -4.74 -3.23
N LEU A 59 -8.16 -4.33 -4.21
CA LEU A 59 -9.61 -4.40 -4.13
C LEU A 59 -10.12 -5.85 -4.01
N LEU A 60 -9.51 -6.79 -4.76
CA LEU A 60 -9.83 -8.21 -4.68
C LEU A 60 -9.52 -8.77 -3.28
N LEU A 61 -8.37 -8.39 -2.70
CA LEU A 61 -8.01 -8.74 -1.33
C LEU A 61 -8.97 -8.14 -0.30
N SER A 62 -9.35 -6.87 -0.46
CA SER A 62 -10.36 -6.22 0.37
C SER A 62 -11.69 -6.96 0.36
N VAL A 63 -12.16 -7.38 -0.83
CA VAL A 63 -13.39 -8.17 -0.97
C VAL A 63 -13.26 -9.55 -0.32
N ALA A 64 -12.10 -10.20 -0.47
CA ALA A 64 -11.84 -11.48 0.19
C ALA A 64 -11.84 -11.35 1.72
N CYS A 65 -11.21 -10.30 2.26
CA CYS A 65 -11.27 -9.95 3.69
C CYS A 65 -12.70 -9.63 4.15
N ALA A 66 -13.50 -8.93 3.33
CA ALA A 66 -14.88 -8.59 3.67
C ALA A 66 -15.79 -9.84 3.74
N HIS A 67 -15.53 -10.86 2.93
CA HIS A 67 -16.23 -12.15 3.01
C HIS A 67 -15.76 -13.04 4.18
N GLY A 68 -14.62 -12.73 4.82
CA GLY A 68 -14.05 -13.49 5.95
C GLY A 68 -14.76 -13.35 7.31
N GLY A 69 -15.80 -12.51 7.42
CA GLY A 69 -16.62 -12.35 8.63
C GLY A 69 -16.59 -10.96 9.28
N SER A 70 -17.43 -10.72 10.28
CA SER A 70 -17.64 -9.38 10.87
C SER A 70 -16.43 -8.80 11.59
N SER A 71 -15.59 -9.65 12.19
CA SER A 71 -14.37 -9.23 12.91
C SER A 71 -13.29 -8.63 11.98
N MET A 72 -13.35 -8.92 10.68
CA MET A 72 -12.36 -8.48 9.69
C MET A 72 -12.66 -7.08 9.12
N SER A 73 -13.93 -6.65 9.17
CA SER A 73 -14.37 -5.34 8.66
C SER A 73 -13.69 -4.17 9.35
N SER A 74 -13.45 -4.27 10.67
CA SER A 74 -12.73 -3.22 11.41
C SER A 74 -11.25 -3.12 10.99
N VAL A 75 -10.60 -4.26 10.74
CA VAL A 75 -9.19 -4.30 10.31
C VAL A 75 -9.06 -3.78 8.88
N LEU A 76 -10.06 -4.03 8.03
CA LEU A 76 -10.14 -3.47 6.68
C LEU A 76 -10.21 -1.93 6.70
N GLY A 77 -11.05 -1.36 7.56
CA GLY A 77 -11.12 0.10 7.75
C GLY A 77 -9.79 0.70 8.18
N PHE A 78 -9.07 0.03 9.09
CA PHE A 78 -7.74 0.44 9.52
C PHE A 78 -6.69 0.31 8.40
N ALA A 79 -6.75 -0.75 7.59
CA ALA A 79 -5.84 -0.95 6.46
C ALA A 79 -5.95 0.21 5.46
N TRP A 80 -7.17 0.58 5.08
CA TRP A 80 -7.42 1.68 4.15
C TRP A 80 -7.02 3.06 4.72
N ASP A 81 -7.22 3.30 6.02
CA ASP A 81 -6.76 4.53 6.68
C ASP A 81 -5.22 4.60 6.72
N SER A 82 -4.55 3.47 6.94
CA SER A 82 -3.07 3.41 6.98
C SER A 82 -2.41 3.72 5.63
N GLY A 83 -3.05 3.33 4.52
CA GLY A 83 -2.58 3.68 3.17
C GLY A 83 -2.67 5.17 2.87
N HIS A 84 -3.70 5.85 3.38
CA HIS A 84 -3.80 7.31 3.31
C HIS A 84 -2.75 7.99 4.20
N ALA A 85 -2.54 7.49 5.42
CA ALA A 85 -1.55 8.03 6.36
C ALA A 85 -0.11 8.03 5.80
N THR A 86 0.22 7.08 4.92
CA THR A 86 1.53 7.04 4.24
C THR A 86 1.72 8.12 3.16
N ILE A 87 0.65 8.70 2.62
CA ILE A 87 0.69 9.82 1.66
C ILE A 87 0.26 11.11 2.37
N GLY A 88 1.01 11.42 3.43
CA GLY A 88 0.90 12.71 4.07
C GLY A 88 1.32 13.87 3.15
N PRO A 89 1.01 15.11 3.55
CA PRO A 89 1.39 16.32 2.82
C PRO A 89 2.91 16.47 2.63
N LEU A 90 3.72 15.77 3.45
CA LEU A 90 5.18 15.74 3.35
C LEU A 90 5.69 14.63 2.42
N THR A 91 5.10 13.43 2.43
CA THR A 91 5.59 12.30 1.64
C THR A 91 5.25 12.43 0.16
N SER A 92 4.07 12.93 -0.18
CA SER A 92 3.65 13.13 -1.58
C SER A 92 4.65 13.95 -2.43
N PRO A 93 5.07 15.17 -2.02
CA PRO A 93 6.03 15.95 -2.80
C PRO A 93 7.43 15.30 -2.86
N ILE A 94 7.85 14.58 -1.81
CA ILE A 94 9.13 13.85 -1.81
C ILE A 94 9.11 12.73 -2.83
N LEU A 95 8.05 11.91 -2.86
CA LEU A 95 7.86 10.83 -3.83
C LEU A 95 7.75 11.37 -5.27
N LEU A 96 7.07 12.50 -5.45
CA LEU A 96 6.97 13.17 -6.74
C LEU A 96 8.35 13.63 -7.23
N SER A 97 9.10 14.35 -6.39
CA SER A 97 10.45 14.82 -6.69
C SER A 97 11.41 13.67 -6.98
N LEU A 98 11.30 12.56 -6.24
CA LEU A 98 12.10 11.35 -6.45
C LEU A 98 11.79 10.71 -7.81
N GLY A 99 10.51 10.58 -8.16
CA GLY A 99 10.08 10.04 -9.45
C GLY A 99 10.58 10.87 -10.63
N ILE A 100 10.48 12.21 -10.54
CA ILE A 100 10.98 13.14 -11.56
C ILE A 100 12.51 13.07 -11.64
N GLY A 101 13.20 13.01 -10.50
CA GLY A 101 14.66 12.90 -10.44
C GLY A 101 15.20 11.63 -11.10
N MET A 102 14.52 10.50 -10.92
CA MET A 102 14.87 9.23 -11.57
C MET A 102 14.58 9.22 -13.08
N ALA A 103 13.61 10.02 -13.55
CA ALA A 103 13.26 10.16 -14.97
C ALA A 103 14.20 11.11 -15.73
N THR A 104 14.72 12.15 -15.06
CA THR A 104 15.49 13.27 -15.67
C THR A 104 16.69 12.85 -16.55
N PRO A 105 17.63 11.99 -16.12
CA PRO A 105 18.81 11.64 -16.93
C PRO A 105 18.50 10.74 -18.13
N ARG A 106 17.23 10.33 -18.34
CA ARG A 106 16.80 9.41 -19.41
C ARG A 106 16.08 10.09 -20.58
N ARG A 107 16.08 11.42 -20.64
CA ARG A 107 15.53 12.19 -21.77
C ARG A 107 16.34 11.96 -23.04
N ARG A 108 15.79 11.16 -23.96
CA ARG A 108 16.26 11.08 -25.35
C ARG A 108 15.52 12.16 -26.17
N PRO A 109 16.22 12.99 -26.96
CA PRO A 109 15.60 14.15 -27.61
C PRO A 109 14.59 13.83 -28.73
N SER A 110 14.41 12.57 -29.11
CA SER A 110 13.58 12.17 -30.27
C SER A 110 12.11 11.87 -29.95
N ASP A 111 11.74 11.68 -28.68
CA ASP A 111 10.47 11.00 -28.36
C ASP A 111 9.57 11.90 -27.49
N GLN A 112 8.77 12.76 -28.13
CA GLN A 112 7.80 13.64 -27.45
C GLN A 112 6.74 12.87 -26.64
N GLU A 113 6.38 11.65 -27.04
CA GLU A 113 5.49 10.77 -26.28
C GLU A 113 6.15 10.25 -24.98
N GLU A 114 7.48 10.13 -24.94
CA GLU A 114 8.20 9.67 -23.75
C GLU A 114 8.33 10.77 -22.69
N ALA A 115 8.29 12.05 -23.08
CA ALA A 115 8.27 13.17 -22.14
C ALA A 115 7.02 13.18 -21.24
N GLN A 116 5.86 12.75 -21.75
CA GLN A 116 4.64 12.61 -20.94
C GLN A 116 4.71 11.45 -19.93
N LEU A 117 5.45 10.39 -20.22
CA LEU A 117 5.66 9.26 -19.29
C LEU A 117 6.53 9.66 -18.10
N ASP A 118 7.44 10.61 -18.29
CA ASP A 118 8.35 11.12 -17.27
C ASP A 118 7.66 12.07 -16.29
N ASP A 119 6.76 12.96 -16.75
CA ASP A 119 5.98 13.82 -15.85
C ASP A 119 5.00 13.01 -14.99
N LEU A 120 4.54 11.87 -15.49
CA LEU A 120 3.66 10.95 -14.77
C LEU A 120 4.42 9.98 -13.83
N ALA A 121 5.76 9.92 -13.94
CA ALA A 121 6.61 8.98 -13.20
C ALA A 121 6.42 9.07 -11.68
N GLY A 122 6.36 10.28 -11.14
CA GLY A 122 6.17 10.52 -9.71
C GLY A 122 4.74 10.22 -9.23
N PHE A 123 3.72 10.42 -10.08
CA PHE A 123 2.34 10.03 -9.75
C PHE A 123 2.18 8.51 -9.61
N GLY A 124 2.87 7.74 -10.46
CA GLY A 124 2.91 6.29 -10.33
C GLY A 124 3.51 5.85 -8.99
N LEU A 125 4.59 6.50 -8.54
CA LEU A 125 5.29 6.18 -7.30
C LEU A 125 4.42 6.47 -6.06
N ILE A 126 3.69 7.58 -6.08
CA ILE A 126 2.69 7.93 -5.06
C ILE A 126 1.59 6.86 -5.02
N GLY A 127 1.06 6.45 -6.19
CA GLY A 127 0.02 5.43 -6.28
C GLY A 127 0.42 4.07 -5.68
N PHE A 128 1.61 3.57 -5.99
CA PHE A 128 2.11 2.32 -5.39
C PHE A 128 2.36 2.44 -3.89
N SER A 129 2.87 3.59 -3.45
CA SER A 129 3.09 3.88 -2.04
C SER A 129 1.78 3.92 -1.23
N SER A 130 0.62 4.17 -1.85
CA SER A 130 -0.70 4.12 -1.18
C SER A 130 -1.25 2.72 -1.02
N LEU A 131 -1.09 1.89 -2.06
CA LEU A 131 -1.83 0.63 -2.21
C LEU A 131 -1.13 -0.55 -1.52
N LEU A 132 0.19 -0.55 -1.48
CA LEU A 132 0.95 -1.65 -0.89
C LEU A 132 0.97 -1.70 0.64
N PRO A 133 0.87 -0.58 1.40
CA PRO A 133 0.59 -0.64 2.84
C PRO A 133 -0.76 -1.30 3.14
N VAL A 134 -1.79 -0.98 2.34
CA VAL A 134 -3.13 -1.58 2.47
C VAL A 134 -3.02 -3.09 2.26
N MET A 135 -2.41 -3.53 1.15
CA MET A 135 -2.20 -4.96 0.88
C MET A 135 -1.39 -5.66 1.98
N ALA A 136 -0.34 -5.03 2.51
CA ALA A 136 0.47 -5.63 3.57
C ALA A 136 -0.32 -5.82 4.89
N VAL A 137 -1.18 -4.87 5.24
CA VAL A 137 -2.05 -4.97 6.41
C VAL A 137 -3.16 -6.02 6.19
N GLU A 138 -3.75 -6.09 4.99
CA GLU A 138 -4.74 -7.13 4.66
C GLU A 138 -4.14 -8.54 4.68
N ILE A 139 -2.92 -8.72 4.16
CA ILE A 139 -2.20 -10.01 4.23
C ILE A 139 -1.90 -10.37 5.68
N LEU A 140 -1.43 -9.40 6.49
CA LEU A 140 -1.21 -9.64 7.93
C LEU A 140 -2.51 -10.02 8.63
N ALA A 141 -3.62 -9.37 8.31
CA ALA A 141 -4.93 -9.67 8.88
C ALA A 141 -5.38 -11.10 8.56
N LEU A 142 -5.17 -11.56 7.33
CA LEU A 142 -5.42 -12.94 6.91
C LEU A 142 -4.53 -13.93 7.67
N CYS A 143 -3.22 -13.66 7.79
CA CYS A 143 -2.30 -14.53 8.52
C CYS A 143 -2.63 -14.63 10.02
N VAL A 144 -3.08 -13.53 10.65
CA VAL A 144 -3.50 -13.54 12.05
C VAL A 144 -4.82 -14.29 12.22
N ALA A 145 -5.79 -14.07 11.32
CA ALA A 145 -7.06 -14.78 11.35
C ALA A 145 -6.91 -16.29 11.17
N ASP A 146 -6.03 -16.74 10.28
CA ASP A 146 -5.71 -18.16 10.10
C ASP A 146 -5.01 -18.75 11.34
N ALA A 147 -4.07 -18.00 11.92
CA ALA A 147 -3.42 -18.41 13.16
C ALA A 147 -4.42 -18.57 14.32
N ASP A 148 -5.42 -17.70 14.42
CA ASP A 148 -6.48 -17.81 15.43
C ASP A 148 -7.47 -18.96 15.10
N ALA A 149 -7.65 -19.32 13.83
CA ALA A 149 -8.47 -20.45 13.38
C ALA A 149 -7.80 -21.82 13.62
N VAL A 150 -6.47 -21.87 13.67
CA VAL A 150 -5.69 -23.09 13.99
C VAL A 150 -5.74 -23.47 15.47
N TRP A 151 -6.13 -22.55 16.35
CA TRP A 151 -6.23 -22.77 17.81
C TRP A 151 -7.66 -22.91 18.35
N ILE A 152 -8.64 -23.19 17.49
CA ILE A 152 -10.02 -23.55 17.85
C ILE A 152 -10.31 -24.97 17.34
#